data_AF-A0AAU5JSW1-F1
#
_entry.id   AF-A0AAU5JSW1-F1
#
_cell.length_a   1.000
_cell.length_b   1.000
_cell.length_c   1.000
_cell.angle_alpha   90.00
_cell.angle_beta   90.00
_cell.angle_gamma   90.00
#
_symmetry.space_group_name_H-M   'P 1'
#
loop_
_entity.id
_entity.type
_entity.pdbx_description
1 polymer ?
#
loop_
_entity_poly.entity_id
_entity_poly.type
_entity_poly.pdbx_seq_one_letter_code
_entity_poly.pdbx_strand_id
1 'polypeptide(L)'
;MTTLRKPLTAGATLVLVSLLAAGCTDGATPSGTPSASATGKPTATQSPQGESEEDQGKRAKAALEIVSPDEPEFVESGLERVRDGVHSLSPLKKGKAYKLSVACVGTGAVKVVIADKPPQSVPCDGVPAGRRVENAPTQLPIDISAAAGATGMIAWQIISVPS
;
A
#
# COMPACT_ATOMS: atom_id res chain seq x y z
N MET A 1 11.33 12.66 -59.31
CA MET A 1 9.99 13.26 -59.46
C MET A 1 9.48 13.53 -58.04
N THR A 2 9.78 14.68 -57.40
CA THR A 2 8.93 15.91 -57.33
C THR A 2 7.45 15.58 -57.13
N THR A 3 6.72 16.02 -56.09
CA THR A 3 6.67 17.38 -55.51
C THR A 3 6.21 17.43 -54.03
N LEU A 4 6.76 18.45 -53.38
CA LEU A 4 6.47 19.14 -52.12
C LEU A 4 5.09 19.85 -52.09
N ARG A 5 4.43 19.99 -50.91
CA ARG A 5 4.02 21.27 -50.26
C ARG A 5 3.07 21.12 -49.03
N LYS A 6 3.49 21.74 -47.92
CA LYS A 6 2.80 22.20 -46.67
C LYS A 6 1.88 23.41 -46.97
N PRO A 7 1.25 24.19 -46.03
CA PRO A 7 1.19 24.24 -44.53
C PRO A 7 -0.29 24.45 -43.98
N LEU A 8 -0.65 24.68 -42.69
CA LEU A 8 -0.49 25.89 -41.84
C LEU A 8 -1.21 25.72 -40.45
N THR A 9 -0.56 26.18 -39.35
CA THR A 9 -1.06 26.93 -38.13
C THR A 9 -2.23 26.43 -37.26
N ALA A 10 -2.36 26.71 -35.94
CA ALA A 10 -1.56 27.36 -34.87
C ALA A 10 -2.34 27.30 -33.53
N GLY A 11 -1.65 27.57 -32.41
CA GLY A 11 -2.17 28.10 -31.11
C GLY A 11 -2.54 27.05 -30.05
N ALA A 12 -1.80 26.82 -28.95
CA ALA A 12 -1.60 27.61 -27.72
C ALA A 12 -2.94 27.90 -26.98
N THR A 13 -3.15 27.45 -25.73
CA THR A 13 -2.65 28.08 -24.49
C THR A 13 -2.63 27.17 -23.25
N LEU A 14 -1.68 27.45 -22.34
CA LEU A 14 -1.61 26.99 -20.95
C LEU A 14 -2.71 27.62 -20.07
N VAL A 15 -3.20 26.88 -19.06
CA VAL A 15 -3.62 27.48 -17.77
C VAL A 15 -3.14 26.59 -16.61
N LEU A 16 -2.13 27.06 -15.87
CA LEU A 16 -1.78 26.61 -14.52
C LEU A 16 -2.83 27.15 -13.54
N VAL A 17 -3.41 26.28 -12.71
CA VAL A 17 -4.27 26.72 -11.60
C VAL A 17 -3.46 26.68 -10.31
N SER A 18 -3.07 27.85 -9.82
CA SER A 18 -2.51 28.08 -8.49
C SER A 18 -3.66 28.27 -7.50
N LEU A 19 -3.85 27.33 -6.55
CA LEU A 19 -4.70 27.57 -5.39
C LEU A 19 -3.89 28.30 -4.31
N LEU A 20 -4.09 29.61 -4.20
CA LEU A 20 -3.67 30.37 -3.03
C LEU A 20 -4.70 30.19 -1.91
N ALA A 21 -4.19 29.83 -0.73
CA ALA A 21 -4.92 29.86 0.53
C ALA A 21 -5.25 31.31 0.91
N ALA A 22 -6.54 31.60 1.06
CA ALA A 22 -7.01 32.79 1.74
C ALA A 22 -7.51 32.38 3.13
N GLY A 23 -6.75 32.74 4.15
CA GLY A 23 -7.24 32.80 5.52
C GLY A 23 -7.99 34.10 5.73
N CYS A 24 -9.11 34.03 6.45
CA CYS A 24 -9.75 35.15 7.14
C CYS A 24 -10.55 34.58 8.30
N THR A 25 -10.21 34.96 9.53
CA THR A 25 -11.23 35.27 10.53
C THR A 25 -10.80 36.54 11.26
N ASP A 26 -11.71 37.51 11.25
CA ASP A 26 -11.85 38.72 12.07
C ASP A 26 -10.98 38.76 13.34
N GLY A 27 -10.41 39.87 13.77
CA GLY A 27 -10.84 41.27 13.64
C GLY A 27 -10.54 41.96 14.97
N ALA A 28 -10.24 43.26 14.91
CA ALA A 28 -10.01 44.23 16.00
C ALA A 28 -8.60 44.33 16.63
N THR A 29 -7.98 45.49 16.40
CA THR A 29 -7.00 46.12 17.29
C THR A 29 -7.64 47.42 17.81
N PRO A 30 -7.52 47.76 19.11
CA PRO A 30 -6.64 48.89 19.41
C PRO A 30 -5.82 48.76 20.72
N SER A 31 -4.61 49.32 20.64
CA SER A 31 -3.86 50.13 21.64
C SER A 31 -3.59 49.60 23.06
N GLY A 32 -2.30 49.49 23.40
CA GLY A 32 -1.80 49.61 24.79
C GLY A 32 -0.43 48.95 25.08
N THR A 33 0.62 49.77 25.19
CA THR A 33 1.85 49.71 26.03
C THR A 33 2.60 48.38 26.31
N PRO A 34 3.96 48.33 26.24
CA PRO A 34 4.73 47.09 26.29
C PRO A 34 4.90 46.55 27.71
N SER A 35 4.66 45.25 27.90
CA SER A 35 5.09 44.50 29.07
C SER A 35 5.88 43.28 28.62
N ALA A 36 7.14 43.24 29.06
CA ALA A 36 8.00 42.09 28.94
C ALA A 36 7.44 40.92 29.77
N SER A 37 7.44 39.69 29.22
CA SER A 37 8.06 38.51 29.84
C SER A 37 7.73 37.21 29.12
N ALA A 38 8.78 36.40 28.96
CA ALA A 38 8.81 34.94 28.86
C ALA A 38 8.17 34.24 27.65
N THR A 39 9.04 33.99 26.67
CA THR A 39 9.31 32.68 26.06
C THR A 39 8.46 31.52 26.57
N GLY A 40 7.56 31.03 25.71
CA GLY A 40 6.84 29.78 25.89
C GLY A 40 6.22 29.36 24.57
N LYS A 41 7.05 29.05 23.56
CA LYS A 41 6.59 28.30 22.39
C LYS A 41 5.98 27.00 22.92
N PRO A 42 4.72 26.65 22.63
CA PRO A 42 4.26 25.31 22.91
C PRO A 42 5.08 24.39 22.00
N THR A 43 6.10 23.77 22.57
CA THR A 43 6.70 22.57 22.00
C THR A 43 5.55 21.57 21.99
N ALA A 44 4.92 21.43 20.82
CA ALA A 44 4.09 20.28 20.55
C ALA A 44 4.99 19.07 20.80
N THR A 45 4.80 18.44 21.95
CA THR A 45 5.31 17.09 22.19
C THR A 45 4.66 16.26 21.10
N GLN A 46 5.42 15.98 20.03
CA GLN A 46 5.08 14.88 19.14
C GLN A 46 5.02 13.66 20.05
N SER A 47 3.81 13.21 20.38
CA SER A 47 3.59 11.81 20.75
C SER A 47 4.37 10.97 19.75
N PRO A 48 4.95 9.81 20.14
CA PRO A 48 5.56 8.93 19.17
C PRO A 48 4.49 8.62 18.13
N GLN A 49 4.56 9.28 16.98
CA GLN A 49 3.61 9.08 15.91
C GLN A 49 3.96 7.70 15.42
N GLY A 50 3.13 6.74 15.82
CA GLY A 50 3.12 5.43 15.19
C GLY A 50 3.18 5.64 13.69
N GLU A 51 3.92 4.78 13.04
CA GLU A 51 4.19 4.90 11.62
C GLU A 51 2.89 4.95 10.80
N SER A 52 2.89 5.73 9.71
CA SER A 52 1.70 5.94 8.87
C SER A 52 1.26 4.65 8.15
N GLU A 53 -0.04 4.52 7.85
CA GLU A 53 -0.54 3.39 7.03
C GLU A 53 0.19 3.30 5.67
N GLU A 54 0.56 4.46 5.09
CA GLU A 54 1.31 4.51 3.83
C GLU A 54 2.70 3.87 3.96
N ASP A 55 3.45 4.21 5.01
CA ASP A 55 4.79 3.66 5.25
C ASP A 55 4.74 2.18 5.61
N GLN A 56 3.73 1.76 6.38
CA GLN A 56 3.47 0.34 6.66
C GLN A 56 3.20 -0.42 5.37
N GLY A 57 2.39 0.16 4.48
CA GLY A 57 2.06 -0.46 3.20
C GLY A 57 3.27 -0.57 2.26
N LYS A 58 4.14 0.44 2.24
CA LYS A 58 5.41 0.38 1.50
C LYS A 58 6.31 -0.74 2.00
N ARG A 59 6.49 -0.89 3.31
CA ARG A 59 7.30 -2.00 3.86
C ARG A 59 6.66 -3.37 3.62
N ALA A 60 5.34 -3.48 3.74
CA ALA A 60 4.64 -4.73 3.48
C ALA A 60 4.88 -5.19 2.02
N LYS A 61 4.80 -4.27 1.05
CA LYS A 61 5.11 -4.56 -0.36
C LYS A 61 6.58 -4.93 -0.56
N ALA A 62 7.49 -4.12 -0.03
CA ALA A 62 8.93 -4.35 -0.16
C ALA A 62 9.37 -5.71 0.43
N ALA A 63 8.70 -6.19 1.49
CA ALA A 63 8.96 -7.50 2.07
C ALA A 63 8.65 -8.67 1.12
N LEU A 64 7.86 -8.46 0.07
CA LEU A 64 7.49 -9.48 -0.91
C LEU A 64 8.29 -9.40 -2.21
N GLU A 65 9.02 -8.31 -2.45
CA GLU A 65 9.89 -8.16 -3.61
C GLU A 65 11.08 -9.13 -3.48
N ILE A 66 10.98 -10.27 -4.15
CA ILE A 66 12.06 -11.27 -4.18
C ILE A 66 12.98 -10.93 -5.36
N VAL A 67 14.23 -10.58 -5.07
CA VAL A 67 15.30 -10.49 -6.09
C VAL A 67 15.76 -11.91 -6.43
N SER A 68 15.06 -12.57 -7.36
CA SER A 68 15.48 -13.89 -7.88
C SER A 68 16.08 -13.73 -9.28
N PRO A 69 17.25 -14.35 -9.58
CA PRO A 69 17.88 -14.30 -10.90
C PRO A 69 17.10 -15.07 -11.99
N ASP A 70 16.36 -16.09 -11.59
CA ASP A 70 15.34 -16.76 -12.40
C ASP A 70 13.98 -16.15 -12.01
N GLU A 71 13.65 -14.97 -12.53
CA GLU A 71 12.44 -14.24 -12.14
C GLU A 71 11.19 -15.13 -12.33
N PRO A 72 10.54 -15.59 -11.24
CA PRO A 72 9.31 -16.36 -11.38
C PRO A 72 8.23 -15.48 -12.01
N GLU A 73 7.43 -16.03 -12.93
CA GLU A 73 6.37 -15.28 -13.61
C GLU A 73 5.38 -14.72 -12.57
N PHE A 74 5.34 -13.38 -12.46
CA PHE A 74 4.37 -12.67 -11.64
C PHE A 74 2.95 -12.95 -12.14
N VAL A 75 2.03 -13.19 -11.21
CA VAL A 75 0.63 -13.47 -11.53
C VAL A 75 -0.27 -12.35 -11.03
N GLU A 76 -0.24 -12.08 -9.73
CA GLU A 76 -1.15 -11.15 -9.08
C GLU A 76 -0.57 -10.67 -7.75
N SER A 77 -0.94 -9.47 -7.31
CA SER A 77 -0.63 -8.95 -5.98
C SER A 77 -1.66 -7.96 -5.50
N GLY A 78 -1.74 -7.74 -4.19
CA GLY A 78 -2.58 -6.72 -3.59
C GLY A 78 -1.99 -6.14 -2.32
N LEU A 79 -2.59 -5.02 -1.88
CA LEU A 79 -2.29 -4.33 -0.63
C LEU A 79 -3.61 -3.91 0.01
N GLU A 80 -3.81 -4.24 1.27
CA GLU A 80 -5.06 -3.99 1.98
C GLU A 80 -4.81 -3.63 3.45
N ARG A 81 -5.75 -2.93 4.08
CA ARG A 81 -5.68 -2.69 5.53
C ARG A 81 -6.01 -3.97 6.28
N VAL A 82 -5.33 -4.23 7.39
CA VAL A 82 -5.55 -5.42 8.23
C VAL A 82 -7.02 -5.56 8.65
N ARG A 83 -7.65 -4.43 9.03
CA ARG A 83 -9.07 -4.38 9.43
C ARG A 83 -10.05 -4.73 8.32
N ASP A 84 -9.68 -4.46 7.07
CA ASP A 84 -10.56 -4.67 5.92
C ASP A 84 -10.42 -6.11 5.43
N GLY A 85 -9.22 -6.70 5.55
CA GLY A 85 -8.94 -8.08 5.21
C GLY A 85 -8.91 -8.32 3.70
N VAL A 86 -8.31 -9.43 3.27
CA VAL A 86 -8.23 -9.80 1.86
C VAL A 86 -9.22 -10.92 1.60
N HIS A 87 -10.13 -10.71 0.65
CA HIS A 87 -11.09 -11.72 0.21
C HIS A 87 -11.06 -11.76 -1.32
N SER A 88 -10.16 -12.57 -1.89
CA SER A 88 -9.92 -12.64 -3.34
C SER A 88 -10.17 -14.04 -3.90
N LEU A 89 -10.51 -14.08 -5.19
CA LEU A 89 -10.67 -15.31 -5.97
C LEU A 89 -9.80 -15.22 -7.23
N SER A 90 -8.54 -15.61 -7.08
CA SER A 90 -7.51 -15.41 -8.11
C SER A 90 -7.64 -16.41 -9.27
N PRO A 91 -7.73 -15.97 -10.53
CA PRO A 91 -7.77 -16.86 -11.69
C PRO A 91 -6.37 -17.43 -11.98
N LEU A 92 -6.23 -18.76 -11.96
CA LEU A 92 -4.97 -19.47 -12.17
C LEU A 92 -5.05 -20.50 -13.31
N LYS A 93 -3.89 -20.89 -13.85
CA LYS A 93 -3.81 -22.01 -14.80
C LYS A 93 -3.94 -23.32 -14.01
N LYS A 94 -4.98 -24.09 -14.32
CA LYS A 94 -5.26 -25.37 -13.65
C LYS A 94 -4.06 -26.33 -13.74
N GLY A 95 -3.75 -27.01 -12.64
CA GLY A 95 -2.71 -28.04 -12.57
C GLY A 95 -1.28 -27.50 -12.48
N LYS A 96 -1.08 -26.18 -12.43
CA LYS A 96 0.24 -25.56 -12.24
C LYS A 96 0.57 -25.36 -10.76
N ALA A 97 1.84 -25.12 -10.48
CA ALA A 97 2.34 -24.84 -9.15
C ALA A 97 2.52 -23.32 -8.96
N TYR A 98 2.11 -22.83 -7.79
CA TYR A 98 2.19 -21.41 -7.44
C TYR A 98 2.71 -21.23 -6.01
N LYS A 99 3.28 -20.07 -5.72
CA LYS A 99 3.58 -19.63 -4.36
C LYS A 99 2.78 -18.36 -4.05
N LEU A 100 1.92 -18.43 -3.03
CA LEU A 100 1.31 -17.25 -2.41
C LEU A 100 2.24 -16.80 -1.28
N SER A 101 2.63 -15.53 -1.27
CA SER A 101 3.38 -14.93 -0.16
C SER A 101 2.59 -13.77 0.44
N VAL A 102 2.63 -13.63 1.76
CA VAL A 102 1.91 -12.61 2.53
C VAL A 102 2.88 -11.95 3.49
N ALA A 103 2.87 -10.62 3.56
CA ALA A 103 3.59 -9.86 4.57
C ALA A 103 2.59 -8.94 5.28
N CYS A 104 2.58 -8.96 6.61
CA CYS A 104 1.80 -8.02 7.41
C CYS A 104 2.74 -7.09 8.16
N VAL A 105 2.42 -5.80 8.22
CA VAL A 105 3.19 -4.79 8.94
C VAL A 105 2.24 -3.98 9.82
N GLY A 106 2.50 -3.96 11.13
CA GLY A 106 1.68 -3.26 12.11
C GLY A 106 1.71 -3.93 13.48
N THR A 107 0.55 -4.29 14.01
CA THR A 107 0.45 -4.97 15.32
C THR A 107 -0.46 -6.18 15.27
N GLY A 108 -0.20 -7.16 16.14
CA GLY A 108 -0.95 -8.41 16.18
C GLY A 108 -0.57 -9.38 15.07
N ALA A 109 -1.56 -10.10 14.55
CA ALA A 109 -1.38 -11.10 13.52
C ALA A 109 -2.64 -11.22 12.65
N VAL A 110 -2.47 -11.79 11.46
CA VAL A 110 -3.57 -12.15 10.54
C VAL A 110 -3.69 -13.66 10.42
N LYS A 111 -4.88 -14.14 10.09
CA LYS A 111 -5.17 -15.53 9.75
C LYS A 111 -5.30 -15.65 8.23
N VAL A 112 -4.46 -16.47 7.63
CA VAL A 112 -4.43 -16.73 6.18
C VAL A 112 -5.04 -18.10 5.90
N VAL A 113 -6.04 -18.15 5.03
CA VAL A 113 -6.68 -19.38 4.53
C VAL A 113 -6.54 -19.39 3.01
N ILE A 114 -6.05 -20.51 2.48
CA ILE A 114 -5.79 -20.69 1.04
C ILE A 114 -6.42 -22.00 0.64
N ALA A 115 -7.50 -21.93 -0.14
CA ALA A 115 -8.28 -23.11 -0.52
C ALA A 115 -8.55 -24.05 0.67
N ASP A 116 -8.20 -25.31 0.52
CA ASP A 116 -8.38 -26.43 1.44
C ASP A 116 -7.21 -26.64 2.42
N LYS A 117 -6.23 -25.72 2.44
CA LYS A 117 -5.10 -25.80 3.37
C LYS A 117 -5.51 -25.36 4.79
N PRO A 118 -4.89 -25.94 5.83
CA PRO A 118 -5.10 -25.48 7.21
C PRO A 118 -4.76 -24.00 7.37
N PRO A 119 -5.53 -23.22 8.14
CA PRO A 119 -5.23 -21.81 8.36
C PRO A 119 -3.83 -21.57 8.93
N GLN A 120 -3.21 -20.45 8.56
CA GLN A 120 -1.92 -19.99 9.06
C GLN A 120 -2.07 -18.69 9.84
N SER A 121 -1.40 -18.56 10.97
CA SER A 121 -1.19 -17.23 11.58
C SER A 121 0.07 -16.60 11.02
N VAL A 122 -0.03 -15.33 10.58
CA VAL A 122 1.11 -14.53 10.10
C VAL A 122 1.21 -13.29 10.98
N PRO A 123 2.32 -13.11 11.73
CA PRO A 123 2.55 -11.91 12.53
C PRO A 123 2.64 -10.65 11.67
N CYS A 124 2.29 -9.51 12.24
CA CYS A 124 2.42 -8.21 11.58
C CYS A 124 3.77 -7.53 11.86
N ASP A 125 4.85 -8.31 11.76
CA ASP A 125 6.24 -7.88 12.02
C ASP A 125 7.03 -7.55 10.74
N GLY A 126 6.41 -7.66 9.57
CA GLY A 126 7.01 -7.42 8.26
C GLY A 126 7.75 -8.61 7.67
N VAL A 127 7.78 -9.77 8.35
CA VAL A 127 8.41 -10.97 7.81
C VAL A 127 7.43 -11.69 6.86
N PRO A 128 7.82 -11.95 5.60
CA PRO A 128 6.93 -12.59 4.64
C PRO A 128 6.76 -14.08 4.95
N ALA A 129 5.52 -14.57 4.91
CA ALA A 129 5.18 -15.97 5.00
C ALA A 129 4.68 -16.49 3.65
N GLY A 130 5.28 -17.57 3.15
CA GLY A 130 4.95 -18.17 1.87
C GLY A 130 4.23 -19.52 2.00
N ARG A 131 3.31 -19.81 1.08
CA ARG A 131 2.69 -21.12 0.92
C ARG A 131 2.65 -21.53 -0.53
N ARG A 132 3.08 -22.76 -0.78
CA ARG A 132 3.04 -23.38 -2.11
C ARG A 132 1.70 -24.08 -2.34
N VAL A 133 1.15 -23.90 -3.53
CA VAL A 133 -0.08 -24.52 -4.03
C VAL A 133 0.31 -25.41 -5.20
N GLU A 134 0.20 -26.72 -5.01
CA GLU A 134 0.38 -27.69 -6.09
C GLU A 134 -0.95 -27.94 -6.80
N ASN A 135 -0.87 -28.35 -8.07
CA ASN A 135 -2.04 -28.76 -8.85
C ASN A 135 -3.21 -27.75 -8.74
N ALA A 136 -2.91 -26.46 -8.90
CA ALA A 136 -3.85 -25.39 -8.55
C ALA A 136 -5.21 -25.53 -9.27
N PRO A 137 -6.31 -25.11 -8.63
CA PRO A 137 -7.61 -24.96 -9.30
C PRO A 137 -7.57 -23.81 -10.30
N THR A 138 -8.60 -23.69 -11.14
CA THR A 138 -8.75 -22.54 -12.05
C THR A 138 -9.01 -21.23 -11.30
N GLN A 139 -9.56 -21.32 -10.08
CA GLN A 139 -9.82 -20.19 -9.20
C GLN A 139 -9.33 -20.53 -7.80
N LEU A 140 -8.38 -19.75 -7.28
CA LEU A 140 -7.82 -19.94 -5.95
C LEU A 140 -8.46 -18.94 -4.97
N PRO A 141 -9.29 -19.41 -4.02
CA PRO A 141 -9.80 -18.54 -2.97
C PRO A 141 -8.69 -18.23 -1.97
N ILE A 142 -8.55 -16.94 -1.66
CA ILE A 142 -7.60 -16.38 -0.69
C ILE A 142 -8.40 -15.55 0.30
N ASP A 143 -8.30 -15.94 1.57
CA ASP A 143 -8.91 -15.23 2.68
C ASP A 143 -7.83 -14.86 3.70
N ILE A 144 -7.71 -13.58 4.02
CA ILE A 144 -6.81 -13.07 5.05
C ILE A 144 -7.61 -12.16 5.97
N SER A 145 -7.78 -12.59 7.21
CA SER A 145 -8.59 -11.88 8.22
C SER A 145 -7.76 -11.48 9.42
N ALA A 146 -8.08 -10.33 10.02
CA ALA A 146 -7.43 -9.88 11.24
C ALA A 146 -7.73 -10.81 12.43
N ALA A 147 -6.70 -11.10 13.24
CA ALA A 147 -6.95 -11.53 14.62
C ALA A 147 -7.46 -10.34 15.45
N ALA A 148 -8.08 -10.62 16.59
CA ALA A 148 -8.61 -9.59 17.47
C ALA A 148 -7.52 -8.56 17.86
N GLY A 149 -7.81 -7.27 17.64
CA GLY A 149 -6.91 -6.17 17.95
C GLY A 149 -5.76 -5.95 16.96
N ALA A 150 -5.67 -6.72 15.88
CA ALA A 150 -4.63 -6.53 14.86
C ALA A 150 -4.87 -5.26 14.03
N THR A 151 -3.79 -4.57 13.67
CA THR A 151 -3.81 -3.33 12.87
C THR A 151 -2.66 -3.30 11.88
N GLY A 152 -2.79 -2.46 10.85
CA GLY A 152 -1.72 -2.15 9.91
C GLY A 152 -2.07 -2.51 8.47
N MET A 153 -1.07 -2.94 7.69
CA MET A 153 -1.19 -3.22 6.26
C MET A 153 -0.77 -4.65 5.92
N ILE A 154 -1.47 -5.25 4.97
CA ILE A 154 -1.20 -6.58 4.42
C ILE A 154 -0.85 -6.43 2.95
N ALA A 155 0.34 -6.88 2.57
CA ALA A 155 0.66 -7.14 1.17
C ALA A 155 0.58 -8.64 0.89
N TRP A 156 0.18 -9.00 -0.33
CA TRP A 156 0.22 -10.38 -0.80
C TRP A 156 0.58 -10.46 -2.28
N GLN A 157 1.18 -11.58 -2.69
CA GLN A 157 1.51 -11.84 -4.08
C GLN A 157 1.43 -13.32 -4.44
N ILE A 158 1.07 -13.61 -5.68
CA ILE A 158 1.11 -14.93 -6.31
C ILE A 158 2.17 -14.90 -7.41
N ILE A 159 3.05 -15.88 -7.37
CA ILE A 159 4.02 -16.15 -8.45
C ILE A 159 3.87 -17.58 -8.93
N SER A 160 4.10 -17.80 -10.22
CA SER A 160 4.26 -19.14 -10.79
C SER A 160 5.58 -19.73 -10.32
N VAL A 161 5.61 -21.03 -10.00
CA VAL A 161 6.84 -21.73 -9.64
C VAL A 161 7.00 -23.01 -10.46
N PRO A 162 8.23 -23.45 -10.75
CA PRO A 162 8.47 -24.74 -11.39
C PRO A 162 7.84 -25.86 -10.55
N SER A 163 7.12 -26.76 -11.23
CA SER A 163 6.44 -27.92 -10.65
C SER A 163 7.42 -28.87 -9.99
#